data_AF-A0A0F7CI52-F1
#
_entry.id   AF-A0A0F7CI52-F1
#
_cell.length_a   1.000
_cell.length_b   1.000
_cell.length_c   1.000
_cell.angle_alpha   90.00
_cell.angle_beta   90.00
_cell.angle_gamma   90.00
#
_symmetry.space_group_name_H-M   'P 1'
#
loop_
_entity.id
_entity.type
_entity.pdbx_description
1 polymer ?
#
loop_
_entity_poly.entity_id
_entity_poly.type
_entity_poly.pdbx_seq_one_letter_code
_entity_poly.pdbx_strand_id
1 'polypeptide(L)' 'MISDEQLNEYRLSGEKIRVIRDTLESNDVIGIVIAWDDSQVMIRRPNRRVVKLDRGYMFQPNTEPRRSVFE' A
#
# COMPACT_ATOMS: atom_id res chain seq x y z
N MET A 1 3.47 -0.67 -11.39
CA MET A 1 4.54 -0.84 -10.38
C MET A 1 4.84 0.52 -9.78
N ILE A 2 4.85 0.63 -8.45
CA ILE A 2 5.06 1.91 -7.74
C ILE A 2 6.55 2.32 -7.71
N SER A 3 6.85 3.60 -7.93
CA SER A 3 8.23 4.12 -7.91
C SER A 3 8.79 4.29 -6.51
N ASP A 4 10.11 4.27 -6.38
CA ASP A 4 10.81 4.49 -5.10
C ASP A 4 10.54 5.88 -4.54
N GLU A 5 10.38 6.87 -5.43
CA GLU A 5 10.02 8.24 -5.08
C GLU A 5 8.64 8.29 -4.41
N GLN A 6 7.62 7.66 -5.01
CA GLN A 6 6.28 7.59 -4.42
C GLN A 6 6.27 6.83 -3.09
N LEU A 7 7.03 5.72 -2.98
CA LEU A 7 7.17 4.99 -1.72
C LEU A 7 7.85 5.82 -0.63
N ASN A 8 8.85 6.62 -1.01
CA ASN A 8 9.52 7.53 -0.10
C ASN A 8 8.60 8.66 0.36
N GLU A 9 7.79 9.23 -0.53
CA GLU A 9 6.77 10.21 -0.16
C GLU A 9 5.79 9.63 0.86
N TYR A 10 5.25 8.42 0.63
CA TYR A 10 4.37 7.76 1.61
C TYR A 10 5.06 7.49 2.95
N ARG A 11 6.34 7.13 2.94
CA ARG A 11 7.13 6.92 4.15
C ARG A 11 7.35 8.21 4.93
N LEU A 12 7.71 9.31 4.24
CA LEU A 12 7.96 10.61 4.86
C LEU A 12 6.68 11.26 5.36
N SER A 13 5.60 11.17 4.59
CA SER A 13 4.27 11.65 4.95
C SER A 13 3.67 10.87 6.13
N GLY A 14 3.95 9.57 6.22
CA GLY A 14 3.35 8.69 7.23
C GLY A 14 1.84 8.50 7.02
N GLU A 15 1.34 8.84 5.83
CA GLU A 15 -0.06 8.67 5.47
C GLU A 15 -0.42 7.19 5.34
N LYS A 16 -1.66 6.87 5.71
CA LYS A 16 -2.19 5.52 5.52
C LYS A 16 -2.45 5.30 4.04
N ILE A 17 -1.81 4.29 3.49
CA ILE A 17 -2.07 3.78 2.16
C ILE A 17 -2.93 2.52 2.23
N ARG A 18 -3.74 2.33 1.19
CA ARG A 18 -4.50 1.13 0.90
C ARG A 18 -3.83 0.42 -0.26
N VAL A 19 -3.59 -0.87 -0.11
CA VAL A 19 -3.05 -1.74 -1.16
C VAL A 19 -4.14 -2.71 -1.58
N ILE A 20 -4.58 -2.58 -2.82
CA ILE A 20 -5.57 -3.46 -3.43
C ILE A 20 -4.81 -4.66 -4.00
N ARG A 21 -5.11 -5.85 -3.46
CA ARG A 21 -4.56 -7.13 -3.95
C ARG A 21 -5.46 -7.79 -4.97
N ASP A 22 -6.77 -7.72 -4.73
CA ASP A 22 -7.80 -8.44 -5.46
C ASP A 22 -9.08 -7.61 -5.57
N THR A 23 -10.11 -8.21 -6.14
CA THR A 23 -11.46 -7.65 -6.27
C THR A 23 -12.21 -7.58 -4.94
N LEU A 24 -11.79 -8.36 -3.95
CA LEU A 24 -12.43 -8.43 -2.63
C LEU A 24 -11.89 -7.37 -1.68
N GLU A 25 -12.78 -6.51 -1.19
CA GLU A 25 -12.40 -5.39 -0.34
C GLU A 25 -11.84 -5.79 1.01
N SER A 26 -12.27 -6.95 1.52
CA SER A 26 -11.77 -7.50 2.78
C SER A 26 -10.28 -7.91 2.71
N ASN A 27 -9.74 -8.09 1.51
CA ASN A 27 -8.33 -8.46 1.31
C ASN A 27 -7.40 -7.24 1.24
N ASP A 28 -7.95 -6.03 1.22
CA ASP A 28 -7.17 -4.82 1.14
C ASP A 28 -6.28 -4.65 2.37
N VAL A 29 -5.06 -4.17 2.12
CA VAL A 29 -4.11 -3.87 3.19
C VAL A 29 -4.09 -2.38 3.42
N ILE A 30 -4.48 -1.96 4.61
CA ILE A 30 -4.37 -0.57 5.03
C ILE A 30 -3.23 -0.43 6.05
N GLY A 31 -2.32 0.51 5.82
CA GLY A 31 -1.19 0.76 6.71
C GLY A 31 -0.27 1.84 6.19
N ILE A 32 0.92 1.95 6.79
CA ILE A 32 1.95 2.93 6.38
C ILE A 32 3.15 2.21 5.79
N VAL A 33 3.82 2.83 4.82
CA VAL A 33 5.09 2.32 4.26
C VAL A 33 6.19 2.50 5.30
N ILE A 34 6.90 1.41 5.62
CA ILE A 34 8.03 1.46 6.57
C ILE A 34 9.36 1.05 5.96
N ALA A 35 9.35 0.34 4.83
CA ALA A 35 10.51 -0.07 4.06
C ALA A 35 10.04 -0.66 2.73
N TRP A 36 10.95 -0.74 1.76
CA TRP A 36 10.75 -1.43 0.49
C TRP A 36 12.10 -1.85 -0.09
N ASP A 37 12.05 -2.78 -1.03
CA ASP A 37 13.17 -3.25 -1.86
C ASP A 37 12.73 -3.24 -3.33
N ASP A 38 13.54 -3.76 -4.25
CA ASP A 38 13.24 -3.81 -5.68
C ASP A 38 11.95 -4.58 -6.02
N SER A 39 11.55 -5.54 -5.19
CA SER A 39 10.41 -6.43 -5.45
C SER A 39 9.23 -6.21 -4.50
N GLN A 40 9.53 -5.89 -3.24
CA GLN A 40 8.52 -5.88 -2.18
C GLN A 40 8.45 -4.55 -1.43
N VAL A 41 7.27 -4.29 -0.86
CA VAL A 41 6.97 -3.17 0.03
C VAL A 41 6.53 -3.71 1.38
N MET A 42 7.10 -3.17 2.44
CA MET A 42 6.76 -3.49 3.82
C MET A 42 5.77 -2.46 4.36
N ILE A 43 4.56 -2.94 4.67
CA ILE A 43 3.48 -2.12 5.21
C ILE A 43 3.23 -2.47 6.67
N ARG A 44 3.27 -1.47 7.54
CA ARG A 44 2.89 -1.61 8.94
C ARG A 44 1.40 -1.33 9.09
N ARG A 45 0.65 -2.34 9.50
CA ARG A 45 -0.79 -2.24 9.79
C ARG A 45 -1.05 -1.55 11.14
N PRO A 46 -2.26 -1.00 11.37
CA PRO A 46 -2.66 -0.41 12.66
C PRO A 46 -2.53 -1.37 13.84
N ASN A 47 -2.72 -2.68 13.62
CA ASN A 47 -2.52 -3.73 14.61
C ASN A 47 -1.03 -4.04 14.92
N ARG A 48 -0.12 -3.17 14.48
CA ARG A 48 1.34 -3.27 14.62
C ARG A 48 2.01 -4.42 13.88
N ARG A 49 1.25 -5.25 13.14
CA ARG A 49 1.84 -6.29 12.29
C ARG A 49 2.40 -5.69 11.01
N VAL A 50 3.53 -6.21 10.57
CA VAL A 50 4.14 -5.85 9.29
C VAL A 50 3.79 -6.91 8.27
N VAL A 51 3.40 -6.48 7.08
CA VAL A 51 3.14 -7.38 5.95
C VAL A 51 4.01 -6.97 4.77
N LYS A 52 4.50 -7.96 4.03
CA LYS A 52 5.22 -7.76 2.77
C LYS A 52 4.23 -7.88 1.61
N LEU A 53 4.35 -6.98 0.66
CA LEU A 53 3.48 -6.87 -0.52
C LEU A 53 4.34 -6.72 -1.76
N ASP A 54 3.87 -7.25 -2.88
CA ASP A 54 4.54 -7.06 -4.16
C ASP A 54 4.37 -5.61 -4.66
N ARG A 55 5.41 -5.04 -5.29
CA ARG A 55 5.35 -3.68 -5.89
C ARG A 55 4.43 -3.59 -7.11
N GLY A 56 3.99 -4.73 -7.64
CA GLY A 56 3.01 -4.83 -8.71
C GLY A 56 1.58 -4.53 -8.28
N TYR A 57 1.26 -4.57 -6.99
CA TYR A 57 -0.08 -4.24 -6.50
C TYR A 57 -0.41 -2.75 -6.67
N MET A 58 -1.71 -2.42 -6.59
CA MET A 58 -2.17 -1.04 -6.67
C MET A 58 -2.11 -0.40 -5.28
N PHE A 59 -1.29 0.63 -5.16
CA PHE A 59 -1.14 1.45 -3.96
C PHE A 59 -1.94 2.75 -4.16
N GLN A 60 -2.78 3.09 -3.19
CA GLN A 60 -3.53 4.34 -3.20
C GLN A 60 -3.57 4.94 -1.79
N PRO A 61 -3.65 6.27 -1.64
CA PRO A 61 -3.96 6.90 -0.36
C PRO A 61 -5.27 6.35 0.21
N ASN A 62 -5.30 6.02 1.51
CA ASN A 62 -6.55 5.58 2.15
C ASN A 62 -7.56 6.72 2.33
N THR A 63 -7.12 7.96 2.17
CA THR A 63 -7.95 9.17 2.11
C THR A 63 -8.78 9.22 0.83
N GLU A 64 -8.30 8.61 -0.26
CA GLU A 64 -9.04 8.52 -1.51
C GLU A 64 -10.04 7.34 -1.50
N PRO A 65 -11.18 7.46 -2.21
CA PRO A 65 -12.11 6.36 -2.39
C PRO A 65 -11.41 5.19 -3.10
N ARG A 66 -11.83 3.96 -2.79
CA ARG A 66 -11.28 2.77 -3.45
C ARG A 66 -11.48 2.93 -4.96
N ARG A 67 -10.40 2.97 -5.74
CA ARG A 67 -10.53 2.81 -7.19
C ARG A 67 -11.14 1.43 -7.45
N SER A 68 -12.29 1.40 -8.14
CA SER A 68 -12.84 0.16 -8.66
C SER A 68 -11.83 -0.43 -9.63
N VAL A 69 -11.53 -1.72 -9.47
CA VAL A 69 -10.60 -2.43 -10.36
C VAL A 69 -11.27 -2.76 -11.72
N PHE A 70 -12.55 -2.42 -11.87
CA PHE A 70 -13.31 -2.58 -13.12
C PHE A 70 -14.18 -1.35 -13.37
N GLU A 71 -14.09 -0.84 -14.60
CA GLU A 71 -15.15 -0.15 -15.33
C GLU A 71 -15.61 -1.10 -16.44
#